data_AF-A0A7S1XX82-F1
#
_entry.id   AF-A0A7S1XX82-F1
#
_cell.length_a   1.000
_cell.length_b   1.000
_cell.length_c   1.000
_cell.angle_alpha   90.00
_cell.angle_beta   90.00
_cell.angle_gamma   90.00
#
_symmetry.space_group_name_H-M   'P 1'
#
loop_
_entity.id
_entity.type
_entity.pdbx_description
1 polymer ?
#
loop_
_entity_poly.entity_id
_entity_poly.type
_entity_poly.pdbx_seq_one_letter_code
_entity_poly.pdbx_strand_id
1 'polypeptide(L)'
;PEPPNNSEMKKIHAVALAAAALALQLPGAGAFLPQAARRVARAGNAALAASAIPSIPDVAELQKADFAASVELAEAVCGQLRLIQVQDAKAEELDLEKLKAATVAMLSHADGARGFFVRWLTDSYIQDKVYVFDETLPEVLTSALQEAPADVVAPLCVMNLIMPTGMAVAYEKKWDKDAAAASAATGTRAAQIIEEMKDGAVKDACVGKMVAALNAITGTSSGEVEEDGVVFWEDFYKKWGYNPEQKEAIKNVLEDVLELDDDDDDESSE
;
A
#
# COMPACT_ATOMS: atom_id res chain seq x y z
N PRO A 1 14.01 6.80 -28.53
CA PRO A 1 13.96 6.86 -27.05
C PRO A 1 15.09 6.01 -26.46
N GLU A 2 16.13 6.65 -25.95
CA GLU A 2 17.18 5.94 -25.21
C GLU A 2 16.57 5.32 -23.94
N PRO A 3 16.92 4.08 -23.57
CA PRO A 3 16.43 3.46 -22.34
C PRO A 3 16.95 4.25 -21.13
N PRO A 4 16.14 4.40 -20.07
CA PRO A 4 16.52 5.17 -18.89
C PRO A 4 17.80 4.59 -18.26
N ASN A 5 18.72 5.48 -17.90
CA ASN A 5 20.04 5.16 -17.39
C ASN A 5 19.93 4.31 -16.10
N ASN A 6 20.73 3.23 -16.02
CA ASN A 6 20.87 2.31 -14.87
C ASN A 6 21.04 3.04 -13.52
N SER A 7 21.50 4.30 -13.51
CA SER A 7 21.55 5.16 -12.32
C SER A 7 20.17 5.61 -11.79
N GLU A 8 19.16 5.81 -12.63
CA GLU A 8 17.81 6.22 -12.20
C GLU A 8 17.01 5.03 -11.69
N MET A 9 17.12 3.86 -12.33
CA MET A 9 16.56 2.61 -11.81
C MET A 9 17.18 2.21 -10.46
N LYS A 10 18.47 2.49 -10.24
CA LYS A 10 19.13 2.28 -8.93
C LYS A 10 18.65 3.26 -7.86
N LYS A 11 18.29 4.50 -8.23
CA LYS A 11 17.69 5.47 -7.30
C LYS A 11 16.26 5.08 -6.95
N ILE A 12 15.44 4.69 -7.93
CA ILE A 12 14.08 4.17 -7.70
C ILE A 12 14.13 2.94 -6.77
N HIS A 13 15.10 2.03 -6.98
CA HIS A 13 15.35 0.89 -6.10
C HIS A 13 15.80 1.27 -4.67
N ALA A 14 16.76 2.18 -4.52
CA ALA A 14 17.26 2.62 -3.21
C ALA A 14 16.20 3.36 -2.38
N VAL A 15 15.28 4.02 -3.08
CA VAL A 15 14.19 4.81 -2.51
C VAL A 15 13.10 3.79 -2.08
N ALA A 16 12.79 2.75 -2.88
CA ALA A 16 11.84 1.69 -2.49
C ALA A 16 12.26 0.88 -1.24
N LEU A 17 13.57 0.80 -0.95
CA LEU A 17 14.10 0.22 0.29
C LEU A 17 13.66 0.97 1.57
N ALA A 18 13.43 2.29 1.52
CA ALA A 18 13.24 3.10 2.73
C ALA A 18 11.80 3.00 3.30
N ALA A 19 10.77 2.89 2.46
CA ALA A 19 9.40 2.62 2.93
C ALA A 19 9.25 1.23 3.52
N ALA A 20 9.85 0.23 2.86
CA ALA A 20 9.86 -1.14 3.36
C ALA A 20 10.63 -1.22 4.69
N ALA A 21 11.76 -0.52 4.84
CA ALA A 21 12.56 -0.53 6.07
C ALA A 21 11.94 0.25 7.25
N LEU A 22 11.08 1.26 6.99
CA LEU A 22 10.41 1.99 8.06
C LEU A 22 9.10 1.32 8.51
N ALA A 23 8.41 0.59 7.62
CA ALA A 23 7.28 -0.26 7.98
C ALA A 23 7.70 -1.64 8.52
N LEU A 24 8.90 -2.13 8.15
CA LEU A 24 9.44 -3.41 8.59
C LEU A 24 10.87 -3.22 9.10
N GLN A 25 11.00 -3.05 10.41
CA GLN A 25 12.24 -3.39 11.10
C GLN A 25 12.65 -4.82 10.71
N LEU A 26 13.76 -4.90 9.99
CA LEU A 26 14.35 -6.12 9.44
C LEU A 26 14.36 -7.29 10.44
N PRO A 27 14.19 -8.55 9.98
CA PRO A 27 14.28 -9.72 10.84
C PRO A 27 15.72 -9.90 11.31
N GLY A 28 16.00 -9.46 12.55
CA GLY A 28 17.33 -9.57 13.16
C GLY A 28 17.58 -8.61 14.32
N ALA A 29 16.80 -7.53 14.45
CA ALA A 29 16.82 -6.69 15.65
C ALA A 29 15.65 -7.09 16.55
N GLY A 30 15.98 -7.85 17.60
CA GLY A 30 15.02 -8.15 18.65
C GLY A 30 14.53 -6.87 19.34
N ALA A 31 13.21 -6.84 19.57
CA ALA A 31 12.51 -6.09 20.59
C ALA A 31 12.53 -4.56 20.52
N PHE A 32 11.37 -4.00 20.87
CA PHE A 32 11.05 -2.58 21.12
C PHE A 32 10.67 -1.74 19.89
N LEU A 33 9.38 -1.75 19.57
CA LEU A 33 8.69 -0.47 19.42
C LEU A 33 8.84 0.30 20.76
N PRO A 34 9.38 1.53 20.77
CA PRO A 34 9.42 2.35 21.97
C PRO A 34 8.01 2.51 22.54
N GLN A 35 7.85 2.40 23.87
CA GLN A 35 6.57 2.67 24.56
C GLN A 35 5.93 4.03 24.18
N ALA A 36 6.73 4.96 23.65
CA ALA A 36 6.26 6.22 23.09
C ALA A 36 5.33 6.03 21.88
N ALA A 37 5.64 5.12 20.94
CA ALA A 37 4.81 4.86 19.75
C ALA A 37 3.43 4.29 20.11
N ARG A 38 3.39 3.40 21.13
CA ARG A 38 2.12 2.86 21.68
C ARG A 38 1.30 3.91 22.42
N ARG A 39 1.94 4.94 23.00
CA ARG A 39 1.23 6.06 23.66
C ARG A 39 0.69 7.07 22.67
N VAL A 40 1.37 7.32 21.55
CA VAL A 40 0.88 8.23 20.49
C VAL A 40 -0.34 7.65 19.80
N ALA A 41 -0.33 6.34 19.47
CA ALA A 41 -1.49 5.65 18.88
C ALA A 41 -2.73 5.66 19.81
N ARG A 42 -2.54 5.54 21.12
CA ARG A 42 -3.64 5.57 22.09
C ARG A 42 -4.09 6.98 22.51
N ALA A 43 -3.20 7.98 22.42
CA ALA A 43 -3.52 9.38 22.70
C ALA A 43 -4.27 10.06 21.53
N GLY A 44 -4.04 9.62 20.29
CA GLY A 44 -4.84 10.05 19.13
C GLY A 44 -6.33 9.68 19.25
N ASN A 45 -6.64 8.56 19.90
CA ASN A 45 -8.00 8.00 19.98
C ASN A 45 -8.98 8.78 20.88
N ALA A 46 -8.51 9.55 21.86
CA ALA A 46 -9.39 10.39 22.70
C ALA A 46 -9.53 11.83 22.18
N ALA A 47 -8.62 12.28 21.30
CA ALA A 47 -8.58 13.66 20.82
C ALA A 47 -9.57 13.93 19.69
N LEU A 48 -9.94 12.95 18.86
CA LEU A 48 -10.80 13.17 17.69
C LEU A 48 -12.28 13.43 18.01
N ALA A 49 -12.77 12.99 19.16
CA ALA A 49 -14.11 13.35 19.64
C ALA A 49 -14.23 14.84 20.03
N ALA A 50 -13.10 15.56 20.17
CA ALA A 50 -13.06 16.97 20.58
C ALA A 50 -12.19 17.87 19.67
N SER A 51 -11.48 17.33 18.67
CA SER A 51 -10.52 18.07 17.83
C SER A 51 -11.15 18.62 16.56
N ALA A 52 -10.71 19.83 16.19
CA ALA A 52 -10.92 20.44 14.88
C ALA A 52 -10.46 19.51 13.75
N ILE A 53 -11.08 19.64 12.57
CA ILE A 53 -10.65 18.98 11.34
C ILE A 53 -9.18 19.36 11.07
N PRO A 54 -8.27 18.39 10.86
CA PRO A 54 -6.87 18.70 10.59
C PRO A 54 -6.75 19.62 9.37
N SER A 55 -5.93 20.67 9.42
CA SER A 55 -5.74 21.53 8.26
C SER A 55 -4.97 20.79 7.16
N ILE A 56 -5.46 20.85 5.91
CA ILE A 56 -4.75 20.27 4.76
C ILE A 56 -3.47 21.08 4.51
N PRO A 57 -2.28 20.44 4.48
CA PRO A 57 -1.02 21.09 4.15
C PRO A 57 -1.03 21.76 2.78
N ASP A 58 -0.07 22.65 2.54
CA ASP A 58 0.07 23.30 1.24
C ASP A 58 0.56 22.31 0.17
N VAL A 59 0.01 22.41 -1.05
CA VAL A 59 0.38 21.52 -2.17
C VAL A 59 1.87 21.62 -2.50
N ALA A 60 2.47 22.82 -2.44
CA ALA A 60 3.88 23.00 -2.75
C ALA A 60 4.81 22.42 -1.67
N GLU A 61 4.32 22.31 -0.43
CA GLU A 61 5.01 21.61 0.65
C GLU A 61 4.96 20.10 0.43
N LEU A 62 3.77 19.56 0.13
CA LEU A 62 3.57 18.13 -0.14
C LEU A 62 4.44 17.64 -1.30
N GLN A 63 4.52 18.39 -2.40
CA GLN A 63 5.32 18.04 -3.60
C GLN A 63 6.84 17.98 -3.36
N LYS A 64 7.33 18.61 -2.29
CA LYS A 64 8.77 18.74 -2.00
C LYS A 64 9.18 17.99 -0.74
N ALA A 65 8.22 17.40 -0.05
CA ALA A 65 8.47 16.69 1.18
C ALA A 65 9.41 15.50 0.91
N ASP A 66 10.46 15.39 1.72
CA ASP A 66 11.20 14.13 1.79
C ASP A 66 10.37 13.08 2.53
N PHE A 67 10.85 11.84 2.55
CA PHE A 67 10.08 10.75 3.15
C PHE A 67 9.65 10.99 4.61
N ALA A 68 10.52 11.58 5.45
CA ALA A 68 10.19 11.82 6.85
C ALA A 68 9.08 12.88 6.98
N ALA A 69 9.22 13.99 6.25
CA ALA A 69 8.20 15.03 6.19
C ALA A 69 6.89 14.50 5.57
N SER A 70 6.96 13.65 4.54
CA SER A 70 5.79 13.06 3.90
C SER A 70 4.97 12.21 4.87
N VAL A 71 5.60 11.43 5.76
CA VAL A 71 4.89 10.64 6.77
C VAL A 71 4.14 11.54 7.76
N GLU A 72 4.75 12.64 8.19
CA GLU A 72 4.12 13.59 9.11
C GLU A 72 2.95 14.34 8.44
N LEU A 73 3.15 14.82 7.21
CA LEU A 73 2.12 15.53 6.45
C LEU A 73 0.96 14.60 6.03
N ALA A 74 1.25 13.32 5.80
CA ALA A 74 0.24 12.31 5.49
C ALA A 74 -0.83 12.19 6.59
N GLU A 75 -0.49 12.43 7.87
CA GLU A 75 -1.46 12.37 8.97
C GLU A 75 -2.68 13.26 8.71
N ALA A 76 -2.45 14.49 8.23
CA ALA A 76 -3.54 15.43 7.99
C ALA A 76 -4.40 15.01 6.80
N VAL A 77 -3.76 14.57 5.71
CA VAL A 77 -4.45 14.12 4.49
C VAL A 77 -5.24 12.83 4.74
N CYS A 78 -4.58 11.79 5.26
CA CYS A 78 -5.22 10.52 5.63
C CYS A 78 -6.29 10.73 6.71
N GLY A 79 -6.06 11.67 7.63
CA GLY A 79 -7.01 12.01 8.67
C GLY A 79 -8.35 12.52 8.13
N GLN A 80 -8.34 13.31 7.06
CA GLN A 80 -9.56 13.76 6.39
C GLN A 80 -10.18 12.68 5.50
N LEU A 81 -9.37 11.95 4.73
CA LEU A 81 -9.87 10.81 3.93
C LEU A 81 -10.58 9.78 4.83
N ARG A 82 -10.08 9.58 6.04
CA ARG A 82 -10.71 8.72 7.06
C ARG A 82 -12.04 9.24 7.54
N LEU A 83 -12.23 10.56 7.69
CA LEU A 83 -13.54 11.13 8.04
C LEU A 83 -14.57 10.81 6.96
N ILE A 84 -14.16 10.83 5.68
CA ILE A 84 -15.01 10.44 4.55
C ILE A 84 -15.30 8.93 4.62
N GLN A 85 -14.27 8.09 4.78
CA GLN A 85 -14.39 6.63 4.84
C GLN A 85 -15.41 6.17 5.90
N VAL A 86 -15.36 6.76 7.09
CA VAL A 86 -16.22 6.36 8.21
C VAL A 86 -17.54 7.15 8.24
N GLN A 87 -17.86 7.88 7.17
CA GLN A 87 -19.06 8.71 7.04
C GLN A 87 -19.29 9.62 8.26
N ASP A 88 -18.21 10.22 8.77
CA ASP A 88 -18.29 11.15 9.91
C ASP A 88 -19.04 12.41 9.49
N ALA A 89 -19.85 12.99 10.38
CA ALA A 89 -20.60 14.22 10.08
C ALA A 89 -19.68 15.38 9.66
N LYS A 90 -18.42 15.39 10.14
CA LYS A 90 -17.41 16.39 9.74
C LYS A 90 -16.97 16.26 8.28
N ALA A 91 -17.28 15.16 7.59
CA ALA A 91 -16.96 14.97 6.18
C ALA A 91 -17.66 16.01 5.29
N GLU A 92 -18.85 16.47 5.67
CA GLU A 92 -19.61 17.51 4.94
C GLU A 92 -18.93 18.89 4.98
N GLU A 93 -18.03 19.12 5.95
CA GLU A 93 -17.29 20.37 6.11
C GLU A 93 -15.97 20.39 5.33
N LEU A 94 -15.61 19.29 4.66
CA LEU A 94 -14.33 19.15 3.98
C LEU A 94 -14.30 19.84 2.62
N ASP A 95 -13.17 20.46 2.32
CA ASP A 95 -12.85 20.93 0.97
C ASP A 95 -12.29 19.75 0.16
N LEU A 96 -13.19 19.03 -0.52
CA LEU A 96 -12.86 17.81 -1.27
C LEU A 96 -11.88 18.08 -2.43
N GLU A 97 -11.98 19.25 -3.07
CA GLU A 97 -11.06 19.66 -4.15
C GLU A 97 -9.65 19.89 -3.61
N LYS A 98 -9.54 20.61 -2.48
CA LYS A 98 -8.24 20.80 -1.82
C LYS A 98 -7.67 19.47 -1.30
N LEU A 99 -8.51 18.58 -0.78
CA LEU A 99 -8.08 17.25 -0.31
C LEU A 99 -7.59 16.37 -1.45
N LYS A 100 -8.30 16.38 -2.59
CA LYS A 100 -7.87 15.69 -3.81
C LYS A 100 -6.51 16.23 -4.28
N ALA A 101 -6.38 17.55 -4.41
CA ALA A 101 -5.13 18.18 -4.85
C ALA A 101 -3.95 17.84 -3.93
N ALA A 102 -4.17 17.83 -2.62
CA ALA A 102 -3.15 17.40 -1.64
C ALA A 102 -2.80 15.92 -1.77
N THR A 103 -3.79 15.06 -1.98
CA THR A 103 -3.56 13.61 -2.18
C THR A 103 -2.77 13.35 -3.46
N VAL A 104 -3.13 14.00 -4.57
CA VAL A 104 -2.36 13.94 -5.84
C VAL A 104 -0.94 14.46 -5.64
N ALA A 105 -0.77 15.57 -4.92
CA ALA A 105 0.55 16.14 -4.63
C ALA A 105 1.47 15.14 -3.92
N MET A 106 0.95 14.42 -2.92
CA MET A 106 1.70 13.36 -2.24
C MET A 106 2.02 12.21 -3.19
N LEU A 107 1.05 11.74 -3.96
CA LEU A 107 1.23 10.59 -4.86
C LEU A 107 2.12 10.90 -6.09
N SER A 108 2.41 12.17 -6.35
CA SER A 108 3.18 12.61 -7.52
C SER A 108 4.67 12.25 -7.49
N HIS A 109 5.21 11.85 -6.34
CA HIS A 109 6.61 11.45 -6.21
C HIS A 109 6.79 10.32 -5.18
N ALA A 110 7.92 9.62 -5.28
CA ALA A 110 8.13 8.37 -4.55
C ALA A 110 8.09 8.52 -3.01
N ASP A 111 8.66 9.59 -2.46
CA ASP A 111 8.70 9.81 -1.01
C ASP A 111 7.32 10.19 -0.45
N GLY A 112 6.57 11.02 -1.18
CA GLY A 112 5.20 11.42 -0.84
C GLY A 112 4.26 10.23 -0.88
N ALA A 113 4.31 9.45 -1.95
CA ALA A 113 3.47 8.26 -2.13
C ALA A 113 3.72 7.23 -1.02
N ARG A 114 4.98 7.06 -0.60
CA ARG A 114 5.31 6.20 0.54
C ARG A 114 4.80 6.71 1.86
N GLY A 115 4.99 8.00 2.15
CA GLY A 115 4.47 8.61 3.36
C GLY A 115 2.95 8.41 3.45
N PHE A 116 2.27 8.62 2.33
CA PHE A 116 0.84 8.35 2.18
C PHE A 116 0.48 6.89 2.45
N PHE A 117 1.07 5.92 1.72
CA PHE A 117 0.73 4.51 1.88
C PHE A 117 1.03 3.99 3.29
N VAL A 118 2.17 4.36 3.87
CA VAL A 118 2.51 3.99 5.26
C VAL A 118 1.41 4.47 6.20
N ARG A 119 0.96 5.73 6.06
CA ARG A 119 -0.01 6.29 6.99
C ARG A 119 -1.41 5.73 6.80
N TRP A 120 -1.86 5.63 5.55
CA TRP A 120 -3.19 5.16 5.20
C TRP A 120 -3.39 3.68 5.52
N LEU A 121 -2.46 2.82 5.07
CA LEU A 121 -2.60 1.36 5.23
C LEU A 121 -2.47 0.91 6.67
N THR A 122 -1.79 1.67 7.53
CA THR A 122 -1.62 1.35 8.96
C THR A 122 -2.55 2.12 9.88
N ASP A 123 -3.58 2.79 9.34
CA ASP A 123 -4.51 3.57 10.16
C ASP A 123 -5.33 2.66 11.10
N SER A 124 -5.05 2.76 12.40
CA SER A 124 -5.71 1.95 13.42
C SER A 124 -7.17 2.35 13.64
N TYR A 125 -7.55 3.60 13.36
CA TYR A 125 -8.93 4.05 13.56
C TYR A 125 -9.85 3.48 12.48
N ILE A 126 -9.34 3.35 11.26
CA ILE A 126 -10.02 2.54 10.24
C ILE A 126 -10.11 1.10 10.74
N GLN A 127 -9.05 0.54 11.33
CA GLN A 127 -8.98 -0.90 11.69
C GLN A 127 -10.01 -1.28 12.74
N ASP A 128 -10.19 -0.42 13.73
CA ASP A 128 -11.15 -0.62 14.81
C ASP A 128 -12.61 -0.43 14.36
N LYS A 129 -12.85 0.22 13.20
CA LYS A 129 -14.19 0.61 12.73
C LYS A 129 -14.62 0.02 11.37
N VAL A 130 -13.75 -0.68 10.64
CA VAL A 130 -14.09 -1.33 9.36
C VAL A 130 -15.32 -2.24 9.49
N TYR A 131 -15.54 -2.88 10.65
CA TYR A 131 -16.73 -3.71 10.89
C TYR A 131 -18.08 -2.96 10.90
N VAL A 132 -18.11 -1.64 10.74
CA VAL A 132 -19.34 -0.83 10.93
C VAL A 132 -19.70 0.01 9.69
N PHE A 133 -18.81 0.19 8.73
CA PHE A 133 -19.02 1.13 7.61
C PHE A 133 -18.75 0.48 6.26
N ASP A 134 -19.26 1.14 5.22
CA ASP A 134 -19.06 0.78 3.82
C ASP A 134 -17.57 0.48 3.56
N GLU A 135 -17.32 -0.71 3.03
CA GLU A 135 -15.99 -1.21 2.70
C GLU A 135 -15.41 -0.50 1.48
N THR A 136 -16.08 0.51 0.88
CA THR A 136 -15.58 1.21 -0.30
C THR A 136 -14.63 2.36 0.01
N LEU A 137 -13.59 2.53 -0.82
CA LEU A 137 -12.63 3.62 -0.74
C LEU A 137 -13.29 4.99 -0.98
N PRO A 138 -12.77 6.08 -0.39
CA PRO A 138 -13.31 7.40 -0.62
C PRO A 138 -13.11 7.80 -2.10
N GLU A 139 -14.15 8.35 -2.74
CA GLU A 139 -14.07 8.76 -4.15
C GLU A 139 -12.92 9.75 -4.44
N VAL A 140 -12.60 10.59 -3.45
CA VAL A 140 -11.46 11.51 -3.50
C VAL A 140 -10.14 10.76 -3.66
N LEU A 141 -9.97 9.63 -2.95
CA LEU A 141 -8.78 8.79 -3.04
C LEU A 141 -8.71 8.06 -4.37
N THR A 142 -9.79 7.41 -4.81
CA THR A 142 -9.80 6.69 -6.09
C THR A 142 -9.53 7.63 -7.27
N SER A 143 -10.06 8.85 -7.21
CA SER A 143 -9.81 9.88 -8.22
C SER A 143 -8.38 10.44 -8.15
N ALA A 144 -7.80 10.58 -6.96
CA ALA A 144 -6.40 11.02 -6.81
C ALA A 144 -5.40 9.97 -7.30
N LEU A 145 -5.67 8.68 -7.04
CA LEU A 145 -4.89 7.56 -7.56
C LEU A 145 -4.90 7.54 -9.09
N GLN A 146 -6.04 7.82 -9.72
CA GLN A 146 -6.17 7.86 -11.18
C GLN A 146 -5.32 8.97 -11.84
N GLU A 147 -5.10 10.09 -11.15
CA GLU A 147 -4.30 11.22 -11.64
C GLU A 147 -2.81 11.10 -11.33
N ALA A 148 -2.42 10.17 -10.47
CA ALA A 148 -1.04 10.01 -10.04
C ALA A 148 -0.17 9.32 -11.11
N PRO A 149 1.16 9.55 -11.12
CA PRO A 149 2.07 8.86 -12.01
C PRO A 149 2.09 7.34 -11.72
N ALA A 150 1.70 6.54 -12.72
CA ALA A 150 1.61 5.09 -12.59
C ALA A 150 2.94 4.42 -12.23
N ASP A 151 4.06 4.95 -12.74
CA ASP A 151 5.41 4.48 -12.46
C ASP A 151 5.85 4.70 -11.01
N VAL A 152 5.25 5.68 -10.32
CA VAL A 152 5.47 5.96 -8.90
C VAL A 152 4.57 5.10 -8.02
N VAL A 153 3.27 5.09 -8.32
CA VAL A 153 2.25 4.51 -7.44
C VAL A 153 2.16 3.00 -7.58
N ALA A 154 2.15 2.46 -8.80
CA ALA A 154 1.89 1.04 -9.02
C ALA A 154 2.92 0.10 -8.35
N PRO A 155 4.25 0.36 -8.38
CA PRO A 155 5.20 -0.46 -7.63
C PRO A 155 4.92 -0.46 -6.13
N LEU A 156 4.50 0.68 -5.58
CA LEU A 156 4.21 0.80 -4.15
C LEU A 156 2.93 0.06 -3.77
N CYS A 157 1.87 0.12 -4.59
CA CYS A 157 0.65 -0.66 -4.37
C CYS A 157 0.97 -2.16 -4.28
N VAL A 158 1.65 -2.70 -5.29
CA VAL A 158 1.94 -4.14 -5.36
C VAL A 158 2.91 -4.57 -4.25
N MET A 159 3.92 -3.76 -3.93
CA MET A 159 4.79 -4.04 -2.77
C MET A 159 4.02 -4.02 -1.44
N ASN A 160 3.11 -3.07 -1.26
CA ASN A 160 2.28 -2.95 -0.06
C ASN A 160 1.21 -4.06 0.04
N LEU A 161 0.98 -4.83 -1.02
CA LEU A 161 0.23 -6.08 -0.97
C LEU A 161 1.15 -7.26 -0.60
N ILE A 162 2.22 -7.45 -1.38
CA ILE A 162 3.13 -8.60 -1.27
C ILE A 162 3.84 -8.66 0.09
N MET A 163 4.40 -7.54 0.55
CA MET A 163 5.22 -7.50 1.75
C MET A 163 4.45 -7.88 3.01
N PRO A 164 3.33 -7.21 3.36
CA PRO A 164 2.56 -7.59 4.54
C PRO A 164 1.99 -9.01 4.46
N THR A 165 1.57 -9.49 3.28
CA THR A 165 1.09 -10.88 3.11
C THR A 165 2.15 -11.90 3.52
N GLY A 166 3.38 -11.76 2.99
CA GLY A 166 4.46 -12.66 3.40
C GLY A 166 4.88 -12.47 4.87
N MET A 167 4.73 -11.27 5.45
CA MET A 167 5.07 -11.02 6.85
C MET A 167 4.03 -11.55 7.83
N ALA A 168 2.74 -11.56 7.48
CA ALA A 168 1.69 -12.19 8.27
C ALA A 168 2.04 -13.65 8.56
N VAL A 169 2.37 -14.43 7.52
CA VAL A 169 2.83 -15.83 7.64
C VAL A 169 4.08 -15.94 8.53
N ALA A 170 5.05 -15.03 8.38
CA ALA A 170 6.27 -15.06 9.18
C ALA A 170 6.02 -14.79 10.68
N TYR A 171 5.09 -13.90 11.01
CA TYR A 171 4.71 -13.58 12.39
C TYR A 171 3.85 -14.67 13.03
N GLU A 172 2.96 -15.30 12.27
CA GLU A 172 2.17 -16.45 12.73
C GLU A 172 3.06 -17.59 13.19
N LYS A 173 4.09 -17.95 12.40
CA LYS A 173 5.10 -18.96 12.77
C LYS A 173 5.84 -18.63 14.07
N LYS A 174 5.99 -17.35 14.38
CA LYS A 174 6.65 -16.86 15.60
C LYS A 174 5.69 -16.70 16.77
N TRP A 175 4.40 -17.05 16.60
CA TRP A 175 3.34 -16.87 17.58
C TRP A 175 3.09 -15.40 17.97
N ASP A 176 3.47 -14.46 17.11
CA ASP A 176 3.22 -13.04 17.28
C ASP A 176 1.91 -12.65 16.58
N LYS A 177 0.80 -12.96 17.25
CA LYS A 177 -0.55 -12.78 16.69
C LYS A 177 -0.88 -11.32 16.38
N ASP A 178 -0.38 -10.39 17.21
CA ASP A 178 -0.65 -8.97 17.03
C ASP A 178 0.05 -8.45 15.76
N ALA A 179 1.33 -8.82 15.57
CA ALA A 179 2.08 -8.44 14.37
C ALA A 179 1.54 -9.12 13.09
N ALA A 180 1.09 -10.37 13.21
CA ALA A 180 0.42 -11.07 12.12
C ALA A 180 -0.87 -10.36 11.71
N ALA A 181 -1.75 -10.05 12.67
CA ALA A 181 -3.02 -9.37 12.41
C ALA A 181 -2.82 -7.95 11.83
N ALA A 182 -1.84 -7.20 12.32
CA ALA A 182 -1.51 -5.88 11.77
C ALA A 182 -0.98 -5.97 10.32
N SER A 183 -0.15 -6.98 10.03
CA SER A 183 0.33 -7.23 8.67
C SER A 183 -0.82 -7.61 7.75
N ALA A 184 -1.68 -8.56 8.17
CA ALA A 184 -2.84 -8.98 7.40
C ALA A 184 -3.77 -7.78 7.09
N ALA A 185 -4.10 -6.95 8.08
CA ALA A 185 -4.94 -5.76 7.88
C ALA A 185 -4.32 -4.76 6.89
N THR A 186 -3.00 -4.61 6.90
CA THR A 186 -2.27 -3.77 5.94
C THR A 186 -2.41 -4.35 4.53
N GLY A 187 -2.25 -5.68 4.38
CA GLY A 187 -2.41 -6.39 3.10
C GLY A 187 -3.82 -6.29 2.54
N THR A 188 -4.85 -6.51 3.36
CA THR A 188 -6.26 -6.37 2.95
C THR A 188 -6.56 -4.97 2.41
N ARG A 189 -6.07 -3.91 3.06
CA ARG A 189 -6.25 -2.54 2.55
C ARG A 189 -5.48 -2.27 1.27
N ALA A 190 -4.31 -2.87 1.10
CA ALA A 190 -3.55 -2.74 -0.13
C ALA A 190 -4.26 -3.44 -1.29
N ALA A 191 -4.86 -4.61 -1.07
CA ALA A 191 -5.73 -5.30 -2.03
C ALA A 191 -6.91 -4.41 -2.41
N GLN A 192 -7.64 -3.91 -1.40
CA GLN A 192 -8.76 -3.00 -1.59
C GLN A 192 -8.42 -1.77 -2.46
N ILE A 193 -7.24 -1.14 -2.24
CA ILE A 193 -6.77 -0.03 -3.09
C ILE A 193 -6.66 -0.42 -4.56
N ILE A 194 -6.23 -1.64 -4.86
CA ILE A 194 -6.03 -2.11 -6.23
C ILE A 194 -7.37 -2.49 -6.86
N GLU A 195 -8.22 -3.21 -6.14
CA GLU A 195 -9.54 -3.68 -6.58
C GLU A 195 -10.48 -2.52 -6.92
N GLU A 196 -10.58 -1.55 -6.02
CA GLU A 196 -11.47 -0.40 -6.16
C GLU A 196 -10.86 0.76 -6.97
N MET A 197 -9.63 0.57 -7.47
CA MET A 197 -9.04 1.54 -8.38
C MET A 197 -9.88 1.63 -9.65
N LYS A 198 -10.17 2.87 -10.08
CA LYS A 198 -10.79 3.12 -11.38
C LYS A 198 -9.87 2.62 -12.50
N ASP A 199 -10.46 2.08 -13.55
CA ASP A 199 -9.70 1.63 -14.72
C ASP A 199 -8.89 2.79 -15.33
N GLY A 200 -7.65 2.49 -15.72
CA GLY A 200 -6.70 3.47 -16.23
C GLY A 200 -5.26 3.07 -15.95
N ALA A 201 -4.33 3.97 -16.31
CA ALA A 201 -2.90 3.67 -16.36
C ALA A 201 -2.30 3.14 -15.05
N VAL A 202 -2.78 3.60 -13.88
CA VAL A 202 -2.28 3.11 -12.59
C VAL A 202 -2.76 1.68 -12.32
N LYS A 203 -4.04 1.38 -12.59
CA LYS A 203 -4.59 0.03 -12.41
C LYS A 203 -3.92 -0.95 -13.38
N ASP A 204 -3.79 -0.57 -14.65
CA ASP A 204 -3.10 -1.39 -15.66
C ASP A 204 -1.64 -1.68 -15.25
N ALA A 205 -0.94 -0.67 -14.73
CA ALA A 205 0.42 -0.83 -14.22
C ALA A 205 0.50 -1.70 -12.96
N CYS A 206 -0.50 -1.65 -12.07
CA CYS A 206 -0.61 -2.56 -10.93
C CYS A 206 -0.79 -4.00 -11.42
N VAL A 207 -1.74 -4.24 -12.33
CA VAL A 207 -2.02 -5.55 -12.92
C VAL A 207 -0.76 -6.13 -13.57
N GLY A 208 -0.08 -5.39 -14.46
CA GLY A 208 1.14 -5.86 -15.09
C GLY A 208 2.25 -6.22 -14.09
N LYS A 209 2.35 -5.48 -12.98
CA LYS A 209 3.31 -5.78 -11.90
C LYS A 209 2.91 -6.98 -11.06
N MET A 210 1.62 -7.21 -10.83
CA MET A 210 1.11 -8.39 -10.13
C MET A 210 1.33 -9.65 -10.98
N VAL A 211 1.08 -9.61 -12.29
CA VAL A 211 1.38 -10.72 -13.20
C VAL A 211 2.89 -10.99 -13.24
N ALA A 212 3.74 -9.94 -13.29
CA ALA A 212 5.19 -10.09 -13.19
C ALA A 212 5.63 -10.77 -11.89
N ALA A 213 5.01 -10.39 -10.77
CA ALA A 213 5.28 -10.94 -9.44
C ALA A 213 4.86 -12.42 -9.35
N LEU A 214 3.69 -12.75 -9.91
CA LEU A 214 3.17 -14.11 -9.98
C LEU A 214 4.09 -15.01 -10.81
N ASN A 215 4.48 -14.56 -12.01
CA ASN A 215 5.42 -15.25 -12.89
C ASN A 215 6.76 -15.55 -12.19
N ALA A 216 7.26 -14.62 -11.37
CA ALA A 216 8.49 -14.81 -10.58
C ALA A 216 8.35 -15.83 -9.44
N ILE A 217 7.12 -16.16 -9.01
CA ILE A 217 6.86 -17.22 -8.03
C ILE A 217 6.71 -18.57 -8.73
N THR A 218 5.92 -18.63 -9.80
CA THR A 218 5.55 -19.86 -10.51
C THR A 218 6.63 -20.34 -11.49
N GLY A 219 7.51 -19.44 -11.94
CA GLY A 219 8.45 -19.71 -13.04
C GLY A 219 7.77 -19.82 -14.40
N THR A 220 6.55 -19.28 -14.55
CA THR A 220 5.81 -19.25 -15.82
C THR A 220 6.04 -17.94 -16.57
N SER A 221 5.80 -17.96 -17.88
CA SER A 221 5.74 -16.76 -18.72
C SER A 221 4.30 -16.54 -19.18
N SER A 222 3.40 -16.40 -18.21
CA SER A 222 1.98 -16.10 -18.45
C SER A 222 1.75 -14.60 -18.59
N GLY A 223 0.91 -14.19 -19.55
CA GLY A 223 0.59 -12.79 -19.81
C GLY A 223 1.67 -12.02 -20.58
N GLU A 224 1.31 -10.83 -21.05
CA GLU A 224 2.24 -9.90 -21.71
C GLU A 224 3.00 -9.10 -20.65
N VAL A 225 4.19 -9.58 -20.28
CA VAL A 225 5.04 -8.92 -19.28
C VAL A 225 6.47 -8.78 -19.81
N GLU A 226 7.09 -7.64 -19.56
CA GLU A 226 8.52 -7.45 -19.84
C GLU A 226 9.36 -8.40 -18.97
N GLU A 227 10.34 -9.07 -19.59
CA GLU A 227 11.25 -10.01 -18.92
C GLU A 227 11.97 -9.35 -17.73
N ASP A 228 12.37 -8.09 -17.88
CA ASP A 228 12.99 -7.26 -16.83
C ASP A 228 12.09 -7.12 -15.59
N GLY A 229 10.76 -7.13 -15.77
CA GLY A 229 9.79 -7.08 -14.68
C GLY A 229 9.74 -8.35 -13.85
N VAL A 230 9.86 -9.52 -14.48
CA VAL A 230 9.91 -10.82 -13.78
C VAL A 230 11.22 -10.94 -13.00
N VAL A 231 12.35 -10.62 -13.64
CA VAL A 231 13.68 -10.64 -13.00
C VAL A 231 13.73 -9.73 -11.77
N PHE A 232 13.10 -8.55 -11.84
CA PHE A 232 12.98 -7.66 -10.69
C PHE A 232 12.33 -8.35 -9.48
N TRP A 233 11.21 -9.06 -9.69
CA TRP A 233 10.48 -9.71 -8.59
C TRP A 233 11.21 -10.95 -8.07
N GLU A 234 11.91 -11.71 -8.93
CA GLU A 234 12.79 -12.80 -8.49
C GLU A 234 13.88 -12.29 -7.53
N ASP A 235 14.57 -11.22 -7.92
CA ASP A 235 15.58 -10.55 -7.11
C ASP A 235 14.99 -9.97 -5.83
N PHE A 236 13.78 -9.39 -5.92
CA PHE A 236 13.05 -8.91 -4.75
C PHE A 236 12.79 -10.04 -3.75
N TYR A 237 12.22 -11.16 -4.19
CA TYR A 237 11.92 -12.27 -3.30
C TYR A 237 13.17 -12.87 -2.65
N LYS A 238 14.25 -13.00 -3.45
CA LYS A 238 15.54 -13.51 -2.99
C LYS A 238 16.18 -12.59 -1.97
N LYS A 239 16.17 -11.29 -2.23
CA LYS A 239 16.76 -10.26 -1.34
C LYS A 239 16.10 -10.23 0.03
N TRP A 240 14.78 -10.38 0.08
CA TRP A 240 14.01 -10.38 1.33
C TRP A 240 13.90 -11.76 1.98
N GLY A 241 14.37 -12.81 1.31
CA GLY A 241 14.46 -14.16 1.88
C GLY A 241 13.10 -14.84 2.06
N TYR A 242 12.12 -14.56 1.18
CA TYR A 242 10.81 -15.19 1.26
C TYR A 242 10.90 -16.71 1.07
N ASN A 243 10.40 -17.45 2.05
CA ASN A 243 10.34 -18.91 2.02
C ASN A 243 9.15 -19.42 1.18
N PRO A 244 9.06 -20.73 0.87
CA PRO A 244 7.99 -21.27 0.03
C PRO A 244 6.57 -20.95 0.54
N GLU A 245 6.32 -21.06 1.84
CA GLU A 245 4.99 -20.78 2.41
C GLU A 245 4.60 -19.30 2.32
N GLN A 246 5.57 -18.39 2.46
CA GLN A 246 5.31 -16.96 2.24
C GLN A 246 5.02 -16.68 0.76
N LYS A 247 5.76 -17.31 -0.16
CA LYS A 247 5.52 -17.17 -1.60
C LYS A 247 4.17 -17.73 -2.01
N GLU A 248 3.74 -18.84 -1.41
CA GLU A 248 2.42 -19.42 -1.66
C GLU A 248 1.29 -18.52 -1.16
N ALA A 249 1.42 -17.93 0.03
CA ALA A 249 0.46 -16.92 0.50
C ALA A 249 0.42 -15.68 -0.42
N ILE A 250 1.57 -15.23 -0.90
CA ILE A 250 1.65 -14.12 -1.86
C ILE A 250 0.99 -14.50 -3.19
N LYS A 251 1.25 -15.70 -3.71
CA LYS A 251 0.64 -16.23 -4.93
C LYS A 251 -0.89 -16.16 -4.83
N ASN A 252 -1.46 -16.74 -3.77
CA ASN A 252 -2.90 -16.80 -3.58
C ASN A 252 -3.53 -15.40 -3.53
N VAL A 253 -2.91 -14.45 -2.81
CA VAL A 253 -3.44 -13.08 -2.74
C VAL A 253 -3.34 -12.33 -4.08
N LEU A 254 -2.32 -12.63 -4.89
CA LEU A 254 -2.19 -12.02 -6.22
C LEU A 254 -3.22 -12.60 -7.19
N GLU A 255 -3.47 -13.91 -7.13
CA GLU A 255 -4.48 -14.59 -7.96
C GLU A 255 -5.90 -14.08 -7.61
N ASP A 256 -6.21 -13.98 -6.32
CA ASP A 256 -7.48 -13.43 -5.80
C ASP A 256 -7.74 -12.00 -6.31
N VAL A 257 -6.76 -11.10 -6.14
CA VAL A 257 -6.88 -9.69 -6.60
C VAL A 257 -6.91 -9.56 -8.12
N LEU A 258 -6.28 -10.49 -8.84
CA LEU A 258 -6.33 -10.52 -10.31
C LEU A 258 -7.62 -11.19 -10.84
N GLU A 259 -8.50 -11.68 -9.96
CA GLU A 259 -9.68 -12.48 -10.30
C GLU A 259 -9.31 -13.67 -11.20
N LEU A 260 -8.14 -14.27 -10.97
CA LEU A 260 -7.72 -15.49 -11.64
C LEU A 260 -8.35 -16.67 -10.93
N ASP A 261 -9.65 -16.86 -11.12
CA ASP A 261 -10.33 -18.10 -10.72
C ASP A 261 -9.94 -19.24 -11.67
N ASP A 262 -9.71 -20.42 -11.07
CA ASP A 262 -9.48 -21.72 -11.73
C ASP A 262 -10.75 -22.20 -12.46
N ASP A 263 -11.21 -21.47 -13.49
CA ASP A 263 -12.32 -21.88 -14.40
C ASP A 263 -11.92 -23.07 -15.32
N ASP A 264 -11.23 -24.08 -14.80
CA ASP A 264 -10.82 -25.30 -15.51
C ASP A 264 -11.55 -26.57 -15.02
N ASP A 265 -12.64 -26.45 -14.25
CA ASP A 265 -13.50 -27.57 -13.84
C ASP A 265 -14.98 -27.31 -14.19
N ASP A 266 -15.34 -27.22 -15.48
CA ASP A 266 -16.63 -27.70 -16.01
C ASP A 266 -16.77 -27.45 -17.53
N GLU A 267 -16.38 -28.43 -18.35
CA GLU A 267 -17.11 -28.84 -19.58
C GLU A 267 -16.44 -30.04 -20.26
N SER A 268 -16.42 -31.20 -19.59
CA SER A 268 -16.24 -32.48 -20.28
C SER A 268 -17.18 -33.55 -19.76
N SER A 269 -18.49 -33.31 -19.84
CA SER A 269 -19.48 -34.39 -19.88
C SER A 269 -20.85 -33.89 -20.33
N GLU A 270 -21.08 -33.82 -21.64
CA GLU A 270 -22.33 -34.28 -22.26
C GLU A 270 -22.03 -34.94 -23.63
#